data_AF-A0A914X6T0-F1
#
_entry.id   AF-A0A914X6T0-F1
#
_cell.length_a   1.000
_cell.length_b   1.000
_cell.length_c   1.000
_cell.angle_alpha   90.00
_cell.angle_beta   90.00
_cell.angle_gamma   90.00
#
_symmetry.space_group_name_H-M   'P 1'
#
loop_
_entity.id
_entity.type
_entity.pdbx_description
1 polymer ?
#
loop_
_entity_poly.entity_id
_entity_poly.type
_entity_poly.pdbx_seq_one_letter_code
_entity_poly.pdbx_strand_id
1 'polypeptide(L)'
;MWIRPETADNTCQDYVRDCVAWRNMGECERNRGYMIQYCRQACNFCRRDNIPLTAPTPTLPPLTLPPPTLPPPTKQSPSPKLPKKAQKNPKIEQKDTNCVDRHSLCSFWSTLNACATNSVYMQENCFMSCNRNICHEGVILLPASECVDKNADCGYWAAVGECERNSFFMNWKCPKACSHCTLDQ
;
A
#
# COMPACT_ATOMS: atom_id res chain seq x y z
N MET A 1 -15.38 -34.51 28.93
CA MET A 1 -14.72 -33.21 28.80
C MET A 1 -13.43 -33.43 28.03
N TRP A 2 -13.23 -32.79 26.87
CA TRP A 2 -11.99 -32.90 26.10
C TRP A 2 -11.30 -31.53 26.16
N ILE A 3 -10.18 -31.44 26.88
CA ILE A 3 -9.31 -30.26 26.81
C ILE A 3 -8.36 -30.47 25.63
N ARG A 4 -8.44 -29.58 24.61
CA ARG A 4 -7.46 -29.52 23.53
C ARG A 4 -6.16 -28.89 24.06
N PRO A 5 -4.99 -29.46 23.77
CA PRO A 5 -3.72 -28.93 24.24
C PRO A 5 -3.41 -27.60 23.53
N GLU A 6 -3.02 -26.60 24.31
CA GLU A 6 -2.57 -25.29 23.82
C GLU A 6 -1.34 -25.46 22.93
N THR A 7 -1.49 -25.22 21.64
CA THR A 7 -0.36 -25.11 20.72
C THR A 7 0.40 -23.82 21.05
N ALA A 8 1.60 -23.99 21.62
CA ALA A 8 2.58 -22.93 21.81
C ALA A 8 2.77 -22.15 20.50
N ASP A 9 2.65 -20.82 20.59
CA ASP A 9 2.85 -19.94 19.46
C ASP A 9 4.32 -19.72 19.15
N ASN A 10 4.85 -20.50 18.24
CA ASN A 10 6.19 -20.23 17.72
C ASN A 10 6.21 -19.13 16.64
N THR A 11 5.15 -18.33 16.44
CA THR A 11 5.11 -17.33 15.35
C THR A 11 5.61 -15.93 15.71
N CYS A 12 6.04 -15.69 16.95
CA CYS A 12 6.66 -14.41 17.28
C CYS A 12 8.17 -14.42 17.10
N GLN A 13 8.60 -13.97 15.92
CA GLN A 13 10.01 -13.85 15.55
C GLN A 13 10.26 -12.54 14.79
N ASP A 14 11.53 -12.14 14.73
CA ASP A 14 11.98 -11.07 13.86
C ASP A 14 12.17 -11.58 12.41
N TYR A 15 11.80 -10.75 11.44
CA TYR A 15 11.91 -11.05 10.01
C TYR A 15 13.05 -10.29 9.32
N VAL A 16 13.73 -9.40 10.05
CA VAL A 16 14.85 -8.60 9.55
C VAL A 16 16.03 -8.75 10.50
N ARG A 17 17.26 -8.77 9.96
CA ARG A 17 18.47 -9.06 10.76
C ARG A 17 18.83 -7.98 11.79
N ASP A 18 18.55 -6.72 11.49
CA ASP A 18 19.02 -5.58 12.27
C ASP A 18 18.05 -5.16 13.40
N CYS A 19 17.00 -5.94 13.67
CA CYS A 19 15.98 -5.61 14.66
C CYS A 19 16.55 -5.31 16.06
N VAL A 20 17.60 -6.01 16.49
CA VAL A 20 18.28 -5.75 17.77
C VAL A 20 19.00 -4.40 17.78
N ALA A 21 19.67 -4.04 16.69
CA ALA A 21 20.36 -2.76 16.55
C ALA A 21 19.34 -1.60 16.55
N TRP A 22 18.26 -1.76 15.80
CA TRP A 22 17.16 -0.80 15.72
C TRP A 22 16.45 -0.59 17.07
N ARG A 23 16.19 -1.68 17.79
CA ARG A 23 15.71 -1.60 19.17
C ARG A 23 16.63 -0.75 20.05
N ASN A 24 17.94 -0.97 19.98
CA ASN A 24 18.91 -0.22 20.79
C ASN A 24 19.00 1.26 20.37
N MET A 25 18.59 1.61 19.14
CA MET A 25 18.47 2.99 18.65
C MET A 25 17.11 3.63 18.94
N GLY A 26 16.21 2.92 19.64
CA GLY A 26 14.90 3.44 20.02
C GLY A 26 13.82 3.33 18.93
N GLU A 27 14.03 2.52 17.90
CA GLU A 27 13.08 2.35 16.79
C GLU A 27 11.75 1.73 17.23
N CYS A 28 11.71 1.02 18.37
CA CYS A 28 10.45 0.49 18.92
C CYS A 28 9.42 1.59 19.23
N GLU A 29 9.88 2.78 19.58
CA GLU A 29 9.03 3.95 19.84
C GLU A 29 8.94 4.86 18.60
N ARG A 30 10.08 5.14 17.96
CA ARG A 30 10.16 6.06 16.81
C ARG A 30 9.51 5.50 15.55
N ASN A 31 9.55 4.18 15.37
CA ASN A 31 9.06 3.46 14.20
C ASN A 31 8.25 2.22 14.60
N ARG A 32 7.36 2.42 15.59
CA ARG A 32 6.58 1.36 16.24
C ARG A 32 5.84 0.45 15.25
N GLY A 33 5.25 0.99 14.19
CA GLY A 33 4.49 0.21 13.20
C GLY A 33 5.35 -0.77 12.42
N TYR A 34 6.50 -0.33 11.92
CA TYR A 34 7.47 -1.20 11.24
C TYR A 34 8.01 -2.26 12.20
N MET A 35 8.34 -1.85 13.42
CA MET A 35 8.85 -2.78 14.43
C MET A 35 7.80 -3.81 14.87
N ILE A 36 6.51 -3.48 14.92
CA ILE A 36 5.41 -4.43 15.14
C ILE A 36 5.24 -5.42 13.98
N GLN A 37 5.60 -5.06 12.75
CA GLN A 37 5.44 -5.99 11.62
C GLN A 37 6.65 -6.91 11.47
N TYR A 38 7.86 -6.35 11.59
CA TYR A 38 9.10 -7.01 11.20
C TYR A 38 10.04 -7.35 12.35
N CYS A 39 9.92 -6.68 13.49
CA CYS A 39 10.85 -6.77 14.62
C CYS A 39 10.13 -6.99 15.96
N ARG A 40 9.07 -7.80 15.92
CA ARG A 40 8.17 -8.03 17.06
C ARG A 40 8.90 -8.58 18.26
N GLN A 41 9.86 -9.46 18.03
CA GLN A 41 10.60 -10.13 19.08
C GLN A 41 11.61 -9.17 19.70
N ALA A 42 12.37 -8.44 18.89
CA ALA A 42 13.30 -7.43 19.40
C ALA A 42 12.61 -6.38 20.28
N CYS A 43 11.43 -5.90 19.89
CA CYS A 43 10.68 -4.89 20.64
C CYS A 43 9.72 -5.44 21.70
N ASN A 44 9.75 -6.75 21.98
CA ASN A 44 8.86 -7.42 22.94
C ASN A 44 7.36 -7.22 22.66
N PHE A 45 6.98 -7.07 21.38
CA PHE A 45 5.59 -7.01 20.94
C PHE A 45 4.91 -8.39 20.87
N CYS A 46 5.60 -9.43 21.31
CA CYS A 46 5.16 -10.83 21.25
C CYS A 46 4.06 -11.23 22.25
N ARG A 47 3.34 -10.29 22.89
CA ARG A 47 2.24 -10.69 23.77
C ARG A 47 1.06 -11.21 22.97
N ARG A 48 0.94 -12.53 22.90
CA ARG A 48 -0.36 -13.19 23.05
C ARG A 48 -0.80 -12.92 24.47
N ASP A 49 -1.91 -12.22 24.66
CA ASP A 49 -2.91 -12.48 25.69
C ASP A 49 -3.96 -11.36 25.67
N ASN A 50 -5.22 -11.77 25.60
CA ASN A 50 -6.43 -10.95 25.69
C ASN A 50 -6.24 -9.62 26.45
N ILE A 51 -6.38 -8.49 25.77
CA ILE A 51 -6.53 -7.18 26.42
C ILE A 51 -8.03 -7.00 26.74
N PRO A 52 -8.45 -6.94 28.03
CA PRO A 52 -9.77 -6.45 28.38
C PRO A 52 -9.86 -4.98 27.97
N LEU A 53 -10.95 -4.62 27.31
CA LEU A 53 -11.26 -3.29 26.77
C LEU A 53 -11.56 -2.24 27.87
N THR A 54 -10.86 -2.26 29.00
CA THR A 54 -11.22 -1.49 30.20
C THR A 54 -10.10 -0.64 30.82
N ALA A 55 -8.92 -0.53 30.20
CA ALA A 55 -7.95 0.46 30.63
C ALA A 55 -8.41 1.87 30.19
N PRO A 56 -8.55 2.85 31.11
CA PRO A 56 -8.88 4.21 30.73
C PRO A 56 -7.75 4.78 29.87
N THR A 57 -8.13 5.31 28.70
CA THR A 57 -7.25 5.97 27.74
C THR A 57 -6.39 7.03 28.45
N PRO A 58 -5.05 6.99 28.35
CA PRO A 58 -4.24 8.08 28.85
C PRO A 58 -4.58 9.34 28.04
N THR A 59 -5.14 10.34 28.71
CA THR A 59 -5.44 11.64 28.11
C THR A 59 -4.12 12.33 27.76
N LEU A 60 -3.75 12.28 26.48
CA LEU A 60 -2.57 12.98 25.98
C LEU A 60 -2.78 14.50 26.14
N PRO A 61 -1.74 15.25 26.54
CA PRO A 61 -1.81 16.71 26.57
C PRO A 61 -2.04 17.26 25.16
N PRO A 62 -2.67 18.46 25.01
CA PRO A 62 -2.92 19.05 23.71
C PRO A 62 -1.59 19.30 22.98
N LEU A 63 -1.39 18.61 21.86
CA LEU A 63 -0.28 18.86 20.94
C LEU A 63 -0.56 20.16 20.20
N THR A 64 0.10 21.25 20.59
CA THR A 64 0.21 22.46 19.78
C THR A 64 1.14 22.15 18.61
N LEU A 65 0.56 21.86 17.44
CA LEU A 65 1.33 21.63 16.22
C LEU A 65 2.01 22.95 15.80
N PRO A 66 3.32 22.95 15.52
CA PRO A 66 3.94 24.08 14.82
C PRO A 66 3.33 24.21 13.43
N PRO A 67 3.27 25.43 12.88
CA PRO A 67 2.73 25.65 11.53
C PRO A 67 3.49 24.81 10.50
N PRO A 68 2.80 24.25 9.49
CA PRO A 68 3.43 23.43 8.47
C PRO A 68 4.44 24.28 7.70
N THR A 69 5.72 23.98 7.87
CA THR A 69 6.76 24.51 7.02
C THR A 69 6.74 23.71 5.72
N LEU A 70 6.60 24.40 4.59
CA LEU A 70 6.72 23.80 3.27
C LEU A 70 8.10 23.11 3.18
N PRO A 71 8.17 21.82 2.80
CA PRO A 71 9.46 21.22 2.50
C PRO A 71 10.09 21.97 1.31
N PRO A 72 11.40 22.24 1.35
CA PRO A 72 12.08 22.86 0.21
C PRO A 72 11.91 22.00 -1.05
N PRO A 73 11.82 22.60 -2.24
CA PRO A 73 11.72 21.85 -3.48
C PRO A 73 12.96 20.97 -3.63
N THR A 74 12.78 19.66 -3.45
CA THR A 74 13.83 18.67 -3.68
C THR A 74 14.12 18.63 -5.17
N LYS A 75 15.30 19.13 -5.54
CA LYS A 75 15.84 18.96 -6.90
C LYS A 75 15.86 17.47 -7.21
N GLN A 76 15.12 17.08 -8.25
CA GLN A 76 15.00 15.72 -8.72
C GLN A 76 16.40 15.15 -8.98
N SER A 77 16.74 14.05 -8.30
CA SER A 77 17.86 13.21 -8.68
C SER A 77 17.43 12.29 -9.82
N PRO A 78 18.21 12.12 -10.89
CA PRO A 78 17.81 11.32 -12.03
C PRO A 78 17.76 9.82 -11.70
N SER A 79 16.64 9.18 -12.00
CA SER A 79 16.44 7.73 -11.86
C SER A 79 17.35 6.92 -12.82
N PRO A 80 17.77 5.70 -12.45
CA PRO A 80 18.58 4.84 -13.30
C PRO A 80 17.84 4.43 -14.58
N LYS A 81 18.52 4.53 -15.73
CA LYS A 81 18.03 4.02 -17.03
C LYS A 81 18.14 2.49 -17.06
N LEU A 82 17.02 1.79 -17.14
CA LEU A 82 17.01 0.34 -17.42
C LEU A 82 16.93 0.09 -18.95
N PRO A 83 17.58 -0.95 -19.51
CA PRO A 83 17.75 -1.10 -20.96
C PRO A 83 16.49 -1.62 -21.64
N LYS A 84 16.26 -1.16 -22.88
CA LYS A 84 15.23 -1.65 -23.80
C LYS A 84 15.62 -3.02 -24.35
N LYS A 85 14.76 -4.04 -24.21
CA LYS A 85 14.78 -5.21 -25.10
C LYS A 85 13.38 -5.57 -25.58
N ALA A 86 13.32 -5.86 -26.87
CA ALA A 86 12.14 -6.07 -27.70
C ALA A 86 11.53 -7.48 -27.54
N GLN A 87 10.22 -7.53 -27.78
CA GLN A 87 9.29 -8.66 -27.65
C GLN A 87 9.57 -9.83 -28.60
N LYS A 88 9.26 -11.04 -28.12
CA LYS A 88 8.67 -12.13 -28.92
C LYS A 88 7.59 -12.84 -28.08
N ASN A 89 6.40 -13.02 -28.64
CA ASN A 89 5.24 -13.79 -28.13
C ASN A 89 5.09 -15.05 -29.03
N PRO A 90 4.36 -16.17 -28.71
CA PRO A 90 3.04 -16.20 -28.07
C PRO A 90 2.71 -17.41 -27.15
N LYS A 91 2.07 -17.17 -26.01
CA LYS A 91 1.03 -18.04 -25.37
C LYS A 91 0.40 -17.29 -24.21
N ILE A 92 -0.92 -17.32 -24.13
CA ILE A 92 -1.72 -16.52 -23.19
C ILE A 92 -1.38 -16.93 -21.76
N GLU A 93 -0.69 -16.06 -21.02
CA GLU A 93 -0.40 -16.26 -19.61
C GLU A 93 -0.49 -14.90 -18.90
N GLN A 94 -1.26 -14.91 -17.82
CA GLN A 94 -1.80 -13.82 -17.01
C GLN A 94 -1.13 -12.45 -17.13
N LYS A 95 -1.87 -11.53 -17.76
CA LYS A 95 -1.52 -10.12 -17.93
C LYS A 95 -1.52 -9.43 -16.56
N ASP A 96 -0.34 -9.05 -16.09
CA ASP A 96 -0.09 -8.26 -14.89
C ASP A 96 -1.14 -7.16 -14.73
N THR A 97 -2.07 -7.38 -13.80
CA THR A 97 -3.18 -6.48 -13.53
C THR A 97 -2.86 -5.70 -12.26
N ASN A 98 -2.95 -4.38 -12.37
CA ASN A 98 -2.45 -3.35 -11.45
C ASN A 98 -3.10 -3.31 -10.05
N CYS A 99 -3.61 -4.42 -9.51
CA CYS A 99 -4.13 -4.46 -8.15
C CYS A 99 -3.27 -5.22 -7.15
N VAL A 100 -2.22 -4.53 -6.71
CA VAL A 100 -1.30 -5.00 -5.68
C VAL A 100 -1.02 -3.90 -4.68
N ASP A 101 -0.78 -4.29 -3.43
CA ASP A 101 -0.12 -3.40 -2.46
C ASP A 101 1.39 -3.60 -2.60
N ARG A 102 2.10 -2.51 -2.88
CA ARG A 102 3.56 -2.45 -2.98
C ARG A 102 4.21 -2.17 -1.62
N HIS A 103 3.43 -1.68 -0.66
CA HIS A 103 3.90 -1.44 0.70
C HIS A 103 3.19 -2.37 1.70
N SER A 104 3.94 -2.90 2.65
CA SER A 104 3.42 -3.88 3.62
C SER A 104 2.41 -3.31 4.60
N LEU A 105 2.43 -1.99 4.81
CA LEU A 105 1.53 -1.25 5.70
C LEU A 105 0.27 -0.71 4.99
N CYS A 106 0.06 -1.01 3.70
CA CYS A 106 -1.10 -0.51 2.96
C CYS A 106 -2.43 -0.84 3.64
N SER A 107 -2.58 -2.04 4.18
CA SER A 107 -3.80 -2.44 4.89
C SER A 107 -4.00 -1.69 6.22
N PHE A 108 -2.92 -1.21 6.84
CA PHE A 108 -3.01 -0.42 8.05
C PHE A 108 -3.29 1.05 7.71
N TRP A 109 -2.61 1.60 6.73
CA TRP A 109 -2.82 2.97 6.28
C TRP A 109 -4.22 3.19 5.69
N SER A 110 -4.79 2.20 5.01
CA SER A 110 -6.19 2.27 4.58
C SER A 110 -7.16 2.43 5.76
N THR A 111 -6.92 1.76 6.89
CA THR A 111 -7.74 1.92 8.12
C THR A 111 -7.58 3.29 8.79
N LEU A 112 -6.46 3.97 8.54
CA LEU A 112 -6.19 5.33 9.02
C LEU A 112 -6.66 6.42 8.05
N ASN A 113 -7.53 6.06 7.10
CA ASN A 113 -8.05 6.97 6.06
C ASN A 113 -6.96 7.59 5.16
N ALA A 114 -5.78 6.95 5.06
CA ALA A 114 -4.71 7.44 4.21
C ALA A 114 -5.11 7.46 2.73
N CYS A 115 -6.05 6.61 2.30
CA CYS A 115 -6.58 6.62 0.93
C CYS A 115 -7.25 7.96 0.55
N ALA A 116 -7.78 8.69 1.54
CA ALA A 116 -8.34 10.02 1.33
C ALA A 116 -7.33 11.13 1.60
N THR A 117 -6.53 11.02 2.66
CA THR A 117 -5.62 12.08 3.13
C THR A 117 -4.24 12.07 2.47
N ASN A 118 -3.83 10.94 1.90
CA ASN A 118 -2.59 10.74 1.14
C ASN A 118 -2.87 9.92 -0.13
N SER A 119 -3.87 10.37 -0.89
CA SER A 119 -4.44 9.64 -2.02
C SER A 119 -3.42 9.35 -3.12
N VAL A 120 -2.48 10.26 -3.41
CA VAL A 120 -1.48 10.05 -4.47
C VAL A 120 -0.59 8.84 -4.14
N TYR A 121 0.06 8.85 -2.97
CA TYR A 121 0.95 7.78 -2.55
C TYR A 121 0.20 6.45 -2.36
N MET A 122 -0.97 6.53 -1.73
CA MET A 122 -1.77 5.35 -1.42
C MET A 122 -2.34 4.70 -2.67
N GLN A 123 -2.66 5.47 -3.70
CA GLN A 123 -3.11 4.88 -4.95
C GLN A 123 -1.93 4.20 -5.67
N GLU A 124 -0.75 4.83 -5.73
CA GLU A 124 0.43 4.24 -6.39
C GLU A 124 1.00 3.00 -5.69
N ASN A 125 0.96 2.99 -4.35
CA ASN A 125 1.64 1.96 -3.55
C ASN A 125 0.69 1.02 -2.83
N CYS A 126 -0.59 1.39 -2.69
CA CYS A 126 -1.56 0.70 -1.84
C CYS A 126 -2.91 0.51 -2.54
N PHE A 127 -2.88 0.25 -3.85
CA PHE A 127 -4.08 0.25 -4.66
C PHE A 127 -5.09 -0.80 -4.21
N MET A 128 -4.63 -2.00 -3.83
CA MET A 128 -5.51 -3.07 -3.36
C MET A 128 -6.18 -2.69 -2.04
N SER A 129 -5.40 -2.16 -1.09
CA SER A 129 -5.93 -1.72 0.21
C SER A 129 -6.89 -0.54 0.11
N CYS A 130 -6.73 0.35 -0.87
CA CYS A 130 -7.65 1.48 -1.09
C CYS A 130 -8.85 1.17 -1.97
N ASN A 131 -8.79 0.10 -2.77
CA ASN A 131 -9.81 -0.24 -3.75
C ASN A 131 -10.28 -1.69 -3.60
N ARG A 132 -10.42 -2.21 -2.37
CA ARG A 132 -10.92 -3.57 -2.09
C ARG A 132 -12.26 -3.91 -2.74
N ASN A 133 -13.09 -2.91 -3.03
CA ASN A 133 -14.39 -3.10 -3.68
C ASN A 133 -14.30 -3.21 -5.22
N ILE A 134 -13.13 -2.91 -5.79
CA ILE A 134 -12.84 -2.94 -7.23
C ILE A 134 -11.82 -4.04 -7.53
N CYS A 135 -10.95 -4.32 -6.58
CA CYS A 135 -9.92 -5.34 -6.66
C CYS A 135 -10.42 -6.66 -6.10
N HIS A 136 -10.51 -7.66 -6.97
CA HIS A 136 -10.89 -9.00 -6.61
C HIS A 136 -9.83 -9.98 -7.14
N GLU A 137 -9.26 -10.81 -6.27
CA GLU A 137 -8.22 -11.78 -6.64
C GLU A 137 -7.03 -11.17 -7.40
N GLY A 138 -6.58 -9.97 -7.01
CA GLY A 138 -5.45 -9.28 -7.65
C GLY A 138 -5.76 -8.65 -9.02
N VAL A 139 -7.03 -8.71 -9.46
CA VAL A 139 -7.49 -8.16 -10.74
C VAL A 139 -8.41 -6.98 -10.48
N ILE A 140 -8.31 -5.93 -11.31
CA ILE A 140 -9.26 -4.82 -11.33
C ILE A 140 -10.50 -5.31 -12.07
N LEU A 141 -11.59 -5.55 -11.35
CA LEU A 141 -12.89 -5.85 -11.93
C LEU A 141 -13.71 -4.56 -11.93
N LEU A 142 -13.78 -3.90 -13.08
CA LEU A 142 -14.70 -2.78 -13.32
C LEU A 142 -15.79 -3.28 -14.27
N PRO A 143 -17.08 -3.22 -13.88
CA PRO A 143 -18.16 -3.52 -14.82
C PRO A 143 -18.10 -2.54 -15.99
N ALA A 144 -18.32 -3.04 -17.21
CA ALA A 144 -18.24 -2.24 -18.45
C ALA A 144 -19.12 -0.97 -18.43
N SER A 145 -20.19 -0.98 -17.61
CA SER A 145 -21.10 0.15 -17.39
C SER A 145 -20.48 1.35 -16.67
N GLU A 146 -19.34 1.19 -15.98
CA GLU A 146 -18.67 2.25 -15.23
C GLU A 146 -17.30 2.64 -15.82
N CYS A 147 -16.92 2.07 -16.97
CA CYS A 147 -15.66 2.37 -17.61
C CYS A 147 -15.70 3.68 -18.40
N VAL A 148 -15.74 4.79 -17.67
CA VAL A 148 -15.69 6.14 -18.21
C VAL A 148 -14.46 6.87 -17.72
N ASP A 149 -13.91 7.72 -18.58
CA ASP A 149 -12.87 8.64 -18.18
C ASP A 149 -13.43 9.67 -17.21
N LYS A 150 -12.75 9.86 -16.08
CA LYS A 150 -13.14 10.77 -15.00
C LYS A 150 -12.54 12.17 -15.16
N ASN A 151 -11.78 12.41 -16.23
CA ASN A 151 -11.26 13.73 -16.58
C ASN A 151 -11.37 13.99 -18.09
N ALA A 152 -11.59 15.25 -18.46
CA ALA A 152 -11.64 15.70 -19.85
C ALA A 152 -10.29 15.53 -20.57
N ASP A 153 -9.17 15.65 -19.84
CA ASP A 153 -7.82 15.56 -20.41
C ASP A 153 -7.34 14.12 -20.68
N CYS A 154 -8.16 13.11 -20.34
CA CYS A 154 -7.77 11.71 -20.47
C CYS A 154 -7.32 11.33 -21.89
N GLY A 155 -7.96 11.89 -22.93
CA GLY A 155 -7.54 11.67 -24.31
C GLY A 155 -6.16 12.24 -24.62
N TYR A 156 -5.87 13.44 -24.12
CA TYR A 156 -4.56 14.08 -24.28
C TYR A 156 -3.47 13.30 -23.53
N TRP A 157 -3.72 12.95 -22.27
CA TRP A 157 -2.77 12.18 -21.45
C TRP A 157 -2.47 10.81 -22.03
N ALA A 158 -3.50 10.11 -22.52
CA ALA A 158 -3.29 8.86 -23.25
C ALA A 158 -2.42 9.08 -24.51
N ALA A 159 -2.69 10.13 -25.28
CA ALA A 159 -1.93 10.44 -26.50
C ALA A 159 -0.46 10.78 -26.26
N VAL A 160 -0.11 11.37 -25.10
CA VAL A 160 1.29 11.67 -24.74
C VAL A 160 1.97 10.52 -23.97
N GLY A 161 1.33 9.35 -23.86
CA GLY A 161 1.91 8.13 -23.31
C GLY A 161 1.77 7.97 -21.79
N GLU A 162 0.85 8.70 -21.13
CA GLU A 162 0.64 8.55 -19.69
C GLU A 162 0.11 7.17 -19.32
N CYS A 163 -0.56 6.45 -20.23
CA CYS A 163 -1.02 5.07 -19.98
C CYS A 163 0.13 4.11 -19.65
N GLU A 164 1.35 4.41 -20.11
CA GLU A 164 2.55 3.59 -19.90
C GLU A 164 3.44 4.20 -18.82
N ARG A 165 3.62 5.53 -18.88
CA ARG A 165 4.47 6.28 -17.93
C ARG A 165 3.84 6.40 -16.55
N ASN A 166 2.52 6.45 -16.51
CA ASN A 166 1.71 6.67 -15.32
C ASN A 166 0.46 5.79 -15.35
N SER A 167 0.66 4.52 -15.75
CA SER A 167 -0.40 3.51 -15.92
C SER A 167 -1.33 3.42 -14.72
N PHE A 168 -0.77 3.58 -13.53
CA PHE A 168 -1.54 3.53 -12.30
C PHE A 168 -2.62 4.64 -12.23
N PHE A 169 -2.20 5.91 -12.33
CA PHE A 169 -3.11 7.06 -12.32
C PHE A 169 -4.10 6.97 -13.48
N MET A 170 -3.61 6.61 -14.66
CA MET A 170 -4.43 6.54 -15.85
C MET A 170 -5.45 5.42 -15.79
N ASN A 171 -5.16 4.27 -15.17
CA ASN A 171 -6.14 3.20 -15.04
C ASN A 171 -7.28 3.57 -14.10
N TRP A 172 -7.00 4.39 -13.09
CA TRP A 172 -8.03 4.83 -12.14
C TRP A 172 -8.80 6.07 -12.59
N LYS A 173 -8.12 7.04 -13.22
CA LYS A 173 -8.71 8.28 -13.74
C LYS A 173 -9.24 8.17 -15.16
N CYS A 174 -8.53 7.45 -16.02
CA CYS A 174 -8.74 7.40 -17.46
C CYS A 174 -8.80 5.95 -17.99
N PRO A 175 -9.60 5.06 -17.35
CA PRO A 175 -9.61 3.64 -17.68
C PRO A 175 -10.00 3.39 -19.15
N LYS A 176 -10.83 4.27 -19.73
CA LYS A 176 -11.29 4.15 -21.10
C LYS A 176 -10.24 4.64 -22.09
N ALA A 177 -9.65 5.82 -21.86
CA ALA A 177 -8.60 6.35 -22.73
C ALA A 177 -7.39 5.40 -22.84
N CYS A 178 -7.11 4.63 -21.79
CA CYS A 178 -6.02 3.65 -21.78
C CYS A 178 -6.45 2.21 -22.11
N SER A 179 -7.68 2.00 -22.60
CA SER A 179 -8.17 0.68 -23.02
C SER A 179 -8.09 -0.39 -21.92
N HIS A 180 -8.28 0.03 -20.67
CA HIS A 180 -8.33 -0.85 -19.49
C HIS A 180 -9.76 -1.23 -19.09
N CYS A 181 -10.76 -0.86 -19.89
CA CYS A 181 -12.09 -1.44 -19.79
C CYS A 181 -12.03 -2.92 -20.19
N THR A 182 -12.39 -3.83 -19.29
CA THR A 182 -12.76 -5.19 -19.69
C THR A 182 -14.12 -5.13 -20.36
N LEU A 183 -14.16 -5.41 -21.67
CA LEU A 183 -15.41 -5.68 -22.37
C LEU A 183 -15.83 -7.10 -21.97
N ASP A 184 -16.95 -7.24 -21.28
CA ASP A 184 -17.73 -8.48 -21.30
C ASP A 184 -17.97 -8.84 -22.77
N GLN A 185 -17.52 -10.03 -23.20
CA GLN A 185 -17.98 -10.71 -24.41
C GLN A 185 -18.95 -11.80 -23.99
#